data_AF-A0A8I2JZ21-F1
#
_entry.id   AF-A0A8I2JZ21-F1
#
_cell.length_a   1.000
_cell.length_b   1.000
_cell.length_c   1.000
_cell.angle_alpha   90.00
_cell.angle_beta   90.00
_cell.angle_gamma   90.00
#
_symmetry.space_group_name_H-M   'P 1'
#
loop_
_entity.id
_entity.type
_entity.pdbx_description
1 polymer ?
#
loop_
_entity_poly.entity_id
_entity_poly.type
_entity_poly.pdbx_seq_one_letter_code
_entity_poly.pdbx_strand_id
1 'polypeptide(L)' 'MVGIVVVTHGELAKELIAAVNFVLSSNPSVKMEGVCLDPSREFETFKQEIKNAIK' A
#
# COMPACT_ATOMS: atom_id res chain seq x y z
N MET A 1 14.50 -1.06 10.47
CA MET A 1 13.36 -0.18 10.14
C MET A 1 12.22 -1.08 9.70
N VAL A 2 11.03 -0.97 10.29
CA VAL A 2 9.88 -1.84 9.95
C VAL A 2 9.12 -1.19 8.80
N GLY A 3 8.79 -1.98 7.77
CA GLY A 3 7.93 -1.57 6.66
C GLY A 3 6.55 -2.18 6.80
N ILE A 4 5.51 -1.46 6.35
CA ILE A 4 4.12 -1.93 6.32
C ILE A 4 3.64 -1.94 4.87
N VAL A 5 3.16 -3.08 4.40
CA VAL A 5 2.47 -3.20 3.12
C VAL A 5 0.97 -3.36 3.40
N VAL A 6 0.15 -2.44 2.89
CA VAL A 6 -1.30 -2.44 3.04
C VAL A 6 -1.93 -2.91 1.74
N VAL A 7 -2.66 -4.03 1.78
CA VAL A 7 -3.29 -4.63 0.61
C VAL A 7 -4.82 -4.55 0.74
N THR A 8 -5.49 -3.91 -0.20
CA THR A 8 -6.95 -3.74 -0.18
C THR A 8 -7.57 -3.91 -1.56
N HIS A 9 -8.86 -4.19 -1.61
CA HIS A 9 -9.66 -3.96 -2.81
C HIS A 9 -9.93 -2.46 -2.96
N GLY A 10 -9.95 -1.95 -4.20
CA GLY A 10 -10.15 -0.53 -4.48
C GLY A 10 -9.09 0.36 -3.82
N GLU A 11 -9.39 1.65 -3.64
CA GLU A 11 -8.40 2.67 -3.26
C GLU A 11 -8.12 2.78 -1.74
N LEU A 12 -8.67 1.91 -0.89
CA LEU A 12 -8.59 2.05 0.57
C LEU A 12 -7.15 2.14 1.10
N ALA A 13 -6.22 1.32 0.60
CA ALA A 13 -4.82 1.34 1.03
C ALA A 13 -4.16 2.71 0.80
N LYS A 14 -4.45 3.33 -0.34
CA LYS A 14 -3.92 4.65 -0.72
C LYS A 14 -4.49 5.75 0.17
N GLU A 15 -5.81 5.76 0.38
CA GLU A 15 -6.48 6.75 1.22
C GLU A 15 -6.09 6.62 2.70
N LEU A 16 -5.88 5.39 3.18
CA LEU A 16 -5.37 5.14 4.53
C LEU A 16 -3.97 5.72 4.70
N ILE A 17 -3.06 5.47 3.76
CA ILE A 17 -1.69 6.02 3.80
C ILE A 17 -1.72 7.55 3.75
N ALA A 18 -2.59 8.14 2.92
CA ALA A 18 -2.77 9.59 2.88
C ALA A 18 -3.23 10.15 4.24
N ALA A 19 -4.21 9.50 4.89
CA ALA A 19 -4.68 9.88 6.22
C ALA A 19 -3.58 9.76 7.29
N VAL A 20 -2.78 8.69 7.25
CA VAL A 20 -1.64 8.49 8.16
C VAL A 20 -0.59 9.59 7.96
N ASN A 21 -0.23 9.89 6.71
CA ASN A 21 0.72 10.95 6.38
C ASN A 21 0.23 12.33 6.82
N PHE A 22 -1.08 12.58 6.70
CA PHE A 22 -1.71 13.81 7.19
C PHE A 22 -1.59 13.96 8.72
N VAL A 23 -1.85 12.89 9.48
CA VAL A 23 -1.79 12.92 10.96
C VAL A 23 -0.35 12.99 11.47
N LEU A 24 0.56 12.22 10.88
CA LEU A 24 1.93 12.07 11.38
C LEU A 24 2.92 13.10 10.84
N SER A 25 2.50 13.97 9.91
CA SER A 25 3.38 14.82 9.10
C SER A 25 4.33 14.02 8.20
N SER A 26 4.91 14.66 7.19
CA SER A 26 5.52 14.03 6.00
C SER A 26 6.68 13.06 6.21
N ASN A 27 7.16 12.87 7.45
CA ASN A 27 8.28 11.97 7.79
C ASN A 27 7.87 10.93 8.84
N PRO A 28 6.99 9.98 8.49
CA PRO A 28 6.68 8.87 9.38
C PRO A 28 7.93 8.00 9.61
N SER A 29 8.09 7.52 10.83
CA SER A 29 9.16 6.59 11.24
C SER A 29 8.98 5.17 10.67
N VAL A 30 7.87 4.94 9.97
CA VAL A 30 7.50 3.67 9.34
C VAL A 30 7.29 3.92 7.85
N LYS A 31 7.95 3.11 7.00
CA LYS A 31 7.70 3.14 5.56
C LYS A 31 6.42 2.36 5.27
N MET A 32 5.45 3.01 4.62
CA MET A 32 4.20 2.37 4.21
C MET A 32 4.10 2.32 2.68
N GLU A 33 3.62 1.20 2.16
CA GLU A 33 3.32 1.01 0.74
C GLU A 33 1.93 0.39 0.59
N GLY A 34 1.15 0.89 -0.37
CA GLY A 34 -0.22 0.45 -0.62
C GLY A 34 -0.32 -0.31 -1.93
N VAL A 35 -0.97 -1.48 -1.92
CA VAL A 35 -1.26 -2.26 -3.13
C VAL A 35 -2.77 -2.42 -3.26
N CYS A 36 -3.34 -1.84 -4.32
CA CYS A 36 -4.78 -1.81 -4.57
C CYS A 36 -5.16 -2.85 -5.65
N LEU A 37 -6.09 -3.73 -5.33
CA LEU A 37 -6.68 -4.66 -6.30
C LEU A 37 -7.88 -4.00 -7.00
N ASP A 38 -7.74 -3.78 -8.30
CA ASP A 38 -8.83 -3.38 -9.18
C ASP A 38 -9.58 -4.61 -9.73
N PRO A 39 -10.92 -4.59 -9.86
CA PRO A 39 -11.68 -5.72 -10.39
C PRO A 39 -11.31 -6.15 -11.81
N SER A 40 -10.75 -5.25 -12.63
CA SER A 40 -10.30 -5.54 -14.00
C SER A 40 -8.89 -6.11 -14.07
N ARG A 41 -8.15 -6.14 -12.97
CA ARG A 41 -6.75 -6.60 -12.94
C ARG A 41 -6.65 -8.12 -12.93
N GLU A 42 -5.64 -8.59 -13.64
CA GLU A 42 -5.23 -9.98 -13.64
C GLU A 42 -4.48 -10.32 -12.33
N PHE A 43 -4.77 -11.47 -11.75
CA PHE A 43 -4.37 -11.81 -10.38
C PHE A 43 -2.88 -12.14 -10.25
N GLU A 44 -2.23 -12.74 -11.25
CA GLU A 44 -0.80 -13.01 -11.23
C GLU A 44 0.02 -11.70 -11.29
N THR A 45 -0.43 -10.73 -12.08
CA THR A 45 0.15 -9.38 -12.13
C THR A 45 0.07 -8.74 -10.74
N PHE A 46 -1.09 -8.81 -10.09
CA PHE A 46 -1.28 -8.32 -8.74
C PHE A 46 -0.40 -9.02 -7.69
N LYS A 47 -0.21 -10.34 -7.79
CA LYS A 47 0.73 -11.07 -6.92
C LYS A 47 2.17 -10.57 -7.07
N GLN A 48 2.61 -10.24 -8.28
CA GLN A 48 3.95 -9.71 -8.50
C GLN A 48 4.11 -8.32 -7.87
N GLU A 49 3.08 -7.49 -7.90
CA GLU A 49 3.10 -6.19 -7.23
C GLU A 49 3.24 -6.31 -5.71
N ILE A 50 2.48 -7.22 -5.08
CA ILE A 50 2.64 -7.51 -3.65
C ILE A 50 4.07 -7.97 -3.35
N LYS A 51 4.64 -8.86 -4.17
CA LYS A 51 6.02 -9.33 -4.00
C LYS A 51 7.04 -8.20 -4.12
N ASN A 52 6.81 -7.24 -5.01
CA ASN A 52 7.69 -6.10 -5.21
C ASN A 52 7.59 -5.10 -4.04
N ALA A 53 6.38 -4.89 -3.50
CA ALA A 53 6.17 -3.99 -2.35
C ALA A 53 6.80 -4.52 -1.03
N ILE A 54 6.98 -5.84 -0.91
CA ILE A 54 7.61 -6.46 0.26
C ILE A 54 9.15 -6.42 0.19
N LYS A 55 9.74 -6.36 -1.02
CA LYS A 55 11.20 -6.40 -1.24
C LYS A 55 11.85 -5.05 -1.01
#